data_AF-A0A5C7HAE0-F1
#
_entry.id   AF-A0A5C7HAE0-F1
#
_cell.length_a   1.000
_cell.length_b   1.000
_cell.length_c   1.000
_cell.angle_alpha   90.00
_cell.angle_beta   90.00
_cell.angle_gamma   90.00
#
_symmetry.space_group_name_H-M   'P 1'
#
loop_
_entity.id
_entity.type
_entity.pdbx_description
1 polymer ?
#
loop_
_entity_poly.entity_id
_entity_poly.type
_entity_poly.pdbx_seq_one_letter_code
_entity_poly.pdbx_strand_id
1 'polypeptide(L)'
;MSRWWCRLERPQPHFDYASDPLSYNLVDPPKVNTIIVPALGWVTIRFVADNPGTWLMHCHLARHFIWGMSTVLIEKHGPSNDTSIRPRPSYMPSCSSS
;
A
#
# COMPACT_ATOMS: atom_id res chain seq x y z
N MET A 1 -11.19 3.37 -2.22
CA MET A 1 -9.76 3.60 -2.52
C MET A 1 -9.50 5.06 -2.82
N SER A 2 -9.86 5.96 -1.90
CA SER A 2 -10.05 7.38 -2.30
C SER A 2 -8.89 8.29 -1.96
N ARG A 3 -8.00 7.89 -1.05
CA ARG A 3 -7.02 8.79 -0.44
C ARG A 3 -5.72 8.07 -0.12
N TRP A 4 -4.83 8.08 -1.12
CA TRP A 4 -3.41 7.80 -1.00
C TRP A 4 -2.68 9.12 -0.85
N TRP A 5 -1.74 9.20 0.08
CA TRP A 5 -0.93 10.38 0.32
C TRP A 5 0.50 9.93 0.55
N CYS A 6 1.45 10.49 -0.19
CA CYS A 6 2.85 10.16 -0.04
C CYS A 6 3.70 11.41 -0.03
N ARG A 7 4.45 11.67 1.04
CA ARG A 7 5.59 12.60 1.03
C ARG A 7 6.47 12.45 2.27
N LEU A 8 7.62 11.82 2.08
CA LEU A 8 8.95 12.38 2.38
C LEU A 8 9.97 11.38 1.84
N GLU A 9 10.68 11.76 0.77
CA GLU A 9 11.86 11.03 0.33
C GLU A 9 13.06 11.65 1.04
N ARG A 10 13.74 10.89 1.90
CA ARG A 10 15.01 11.30 2.48
C ARG A 10 16.10 10.33 2.04
N PRO A 11 17.21 10.82 1.44
CA PRO A 11 18.37 9.99 1.13
C PRO A 11 19.23 9.80 2.40
N GLN A 12 18.59 9.47 3.52
CA GLN A 12 19.25 9.15 4.78
C GLN A 12 18.88 7.73 5.19
N PRO A 13 19.84 6.92 5.64
CA PRO A 13 19.63 5.49 5.88
C PRO A 13 18.76 5.18 7.10
N HIS A 14 18.55 6.15 7.99
CA HIS A 14 17.80 5.98 9.21
C HIS A 14 16.55 6.87 9.23
N PHE A 15 15.43 6.27 9.59
CA PHE A 15 14.19 6.98 9.89
C PHE A 15 14.11 7.21 11.40
N ASP A 16 13.99 8.48 11.81
CA ASP A 16 13.81 8.89 13.20
C ASP A 16 12.34 9.18 13.50
N TYR A 17 11.74 8.31 14.32
CA TYR A 17 10.34 8.40 14.73
C TYR A 17 9.96 9.70 15.46
N ALA A 18 10.91 10.40 16.07
CA ALA A 18 10.65 11.63 16.81
C ALA A 18 10.70 12.88 15.91
N SER A 19 11.69 12.96 15.01
CA SER A 19 11.96 14.17 14.24
C SER A 19 11.38 14.15 12.83
N ASP A 20 11.46 13.03 12.11
CA ASP A 20 11.04 12.95 10.71
C ASP A 20 9.54 13.24 10.50
N PRO A 21 8.61 12.74 11.36
CA PRO A 21 7.19 13.03 11.21
C PRO A 21 6.81 14.52 11.29
N LEU A 22 7.63 15.34 11.97
CA LEU A 22 7.40 16.78 12.08
C LEU A 22 7.59 17.50 10.74
N SER A 23 8.30 16.89 9.79
CA SER A 23 8.59 17.44 8.47
C SER A 23 7.69 16.91 7.35
N TYR A 24 6.67 16.11 7.67
CA TYR A 24 5.74 15.59 6.67
C TYR A 24 4.93 16.69 5.99
N ASN A 25 4.70 16.54 4.68
CA ASN A 25 3.68 17.33 4.00
C ASN A 25 2.31 16.72 4.26
N LEU A 26 1.53 17.38 5.11
CA LEU A 26 0.17 16.96 5.48
C LEU A 26 -0.93 17.78 4.78
N VAL A 27 -0.55 18.73 3.91
CA VAL A 27 -1.49 19.62 3.21
C VAL A 27 -1.84 19.06 1.84
N ASP A 28 -0.82 18.81 1.02
CA ASP A 28 -0.97 18.42 -0.39
C ASP A 28 0.10 17.41 -0.88
N PRO A 29 0.32 16.29 -0.19
CA PRO A 29 1.26 15.29 -0.65
C PRO A 29 0.79 14.62 -1.96
N PRO A 30 1.72 14.24 -2.87
CA PRO A 30 1.43 13.43 -4.04
C PRO A 30 0.54 12.22 -3.74
N LYS A 31 -0.45 12.00 -4.60
CA LYS A 31 -1.34 10.84 -4.55
C LYS A 31 -0.94 9.86 -5.65
N VAL A 32 -0.21 8.82 -5.27
CA VAL A 32 0.34 7.84 -6.21
C VAL A 32 0.02 6.42 -5.75
N ASN A 33 -0.03 5.49 -6.70
CA ASN A 33 -0.16 4.05 -6.43
C ASN A 33 1.19 3.33 -6.31
N THR A 34 2.25 3.94 -6.85
CA THR A 34 3.62 3.42 -6.87
C THR A 34 4.55 4.59 -6.56
N ILE A 35 5.53 4.36 -5.69
CA ILE A 35 6.56 5.35 -5.40
C ILE A 35 7.94 4.70 -5.42
N ILE A 36 8.93 5.47 -5.87
CA ILE A 36 10.33 5.09 -5.84
C ILE A 36 10.84 5.35 -4.43
N VAL A 37 11.35 4.31 -3.77
CA VAL A 37 12.08 4.49 -2.52
C VAL A 37 13.51 4.94 -2.86
N PRO A 38 14.01 6.07 -2.32
CA PRO A 38 15.38 6.49 -2.55
C PRO A 38 16.38 5.39 -2.15
N ALA A 39 17.48 5.28 -2.88
CA ALA A 39 18.54 4.34 -2.54
C ALA A 39 19.08 4.65 -1.13
N LEU A 40 19.14 3.62 -0.28
CA LEU A 40 19.54 3.76 1.13
C LEU A 40 18.72 4.80 1.90
N GLY A 41 17.46 5.00 1.51
CA GLY A 41 16.55 5.96 2.13
C GLY A 41 15.23 5.31 2.53
N TRP A 42 14.24 6.17 2.77
CA TRP A 42 12.91 5.75 3.17
C TRP A 42 11.84 6.65 2.55
N VAL A 43 10.61 6.14 2.59
CA VAL A 43 9.40 6.85 2.17
C VAL A 43 8.30 6.56 3.19
N THR A 44 7.54 7.59 3.57
CA THR A 44 6.30 7.42 4.35
C THR A 44 5.09 7.53 3.43
N ILE A 45 4.23 6.51 3.48
CA ILE A 45 2.92 6.49 2.85
C ILE A 45 1.83 6.59 3.92
N ARG A 46 0.72 7.24 3.58
CA ARG A 46 -0.52 7.23 4.36
C ARG A 46 -1.68 6.93 3.43
N PHE A 47 -2.58 6.08 3.86
CA PHE A 47 -3.81 5.80 3.15
C PHE A 47 -4.94 5.58 4.15
N VAL A 48 -6.17 5.79 3.69
CA VAL A 48 -7.36 5.39 4.44
C VAL A 48 -7.76 4.01 3.94
N ALA A 49 -7.82 3.03 4.85
CA ALA A 49 -8.30 1.68 4.58
C ALA A 49 -9.84 1.69 4.45
N ASP A 50 -10.32 2.25 3.33
CA ASP A 50 -11.73 2.44 3.00
C ASP A 50 -12.22 1.48 1.89
N ASN A 51 -11.49 0.40 1.61
CA ASN A 51 -11.79 -0.50 0.51
C ASN A 51 -11.62 -1.98 0.92
N PRO A 52 -12.67 -2.65 1.42
CA PRO A 52 -12.60 -4.02 1.91
C PRO A 52 -12.10 -4.98 0.82
N GLY A 53 -11.14 -5.83 1.18
CA GLY A 53 -10.54 -6.73 0.21
C GLY A 53 -9.14 -7.19 0.60
N THR A 54 -8.49 -7.79 -0.38
CA THR A 54 -7.13 -8.33 -0.27
C THR A 54 -6.24 -7.59 -1.27
N TRP A 55 -5.32 -6.76 -0.79
CA TRP A 55 -4.54 -5.83 -1.60
C TRP A 55 -3.06 -6.20 -1.59
N LEU A 56 -2.49 -6.43 -2.77
CA LEU A 56 -1.07 -6.70 -2.93
C LEU A 56 -0.26 -5.40 -2.86
N MET A 57 0.74 -5.37 -1.98
CA MET A 57 1.79 -4.35 -1.98
C MET A 57 3.12 -5.02 -2.31
N HIS A 58 3.83 -4.54 -3.32
CA HIS A 58 5.07 -5.18 -3.74
C HIS A 58 6.04 -4.21 -4.39
N CYS A 59 7.29 -4.63 -4.52
CA CYS A 59 8.24 -3.97 -5.41
C CYS A 59 7.85 -4.25 -6.87
N HIS A 60 7.71 -3.20 -7.67
CA HIS A 60 7.28 -3.32 -9.06
C HIS A 60 8.37 -3.86 -10.01
N LEU A 61 9.57 -4.14 -9.51
CA LEU A 61 10.60 -4.86 -10.26
C LEU A 61 10.28 -6.36 -10.22
N ALA A 62 9.95 -6.95 -11.38
CA ALA A 62 9.49 -8.34 -11.50
C ALA A 62 10.41 -9.35 -10.77
N ARG A 63 11.72 -9.14 -10.85
CA ARG A 63 12.71 -9.95 -10.14
C ARG A 63 12.55 -9.88 -8.62
N HIS A 64 12.37 -8.70 -8.05
CA HIS A 64 12.16 -8.52 -6.61
C HIS A 64 10.79 -9.04 -6.17
N PHE A 65 9.77 -8.94 -7.03
CA PHE A 65 8.45 -9.52 -6.76
C PHE A 65 8.53 -11.04 -6.61
N ILE A 66 9.13 -11.75 -7.57
CA ILE A 66 9.27 -13.21 -7.52
C ILE A 66 10.19 -13.66 -6.38
N TRP A 67 11.15 -12.82 -5.98
CA TRP A 67 11.99 -13.06 -4.81
C TRP A 67 11.30 -12.79 -3.46
N GLY A 68 10.04 -12.39 -3.47
CA GLY A 68 9.23 -12.26 -2.25
C GLY A 68 9.23 -10.88 -1.62
N MET A 69 9.68 -9.83 -2.32
CA MET A 69 9.52 -8.44 -1.85
C MET A 69 8.07 -7.96 -2.04
N SER A 70 7.17 -8.59 -1.30
CA SER A 70 5.73 -8.37 -1.35
C SER A 70 5.07 -8.66 -0.02
N THR A 71 3.94 -8.04 0.22
CA THR A 71 3.05 -8.32 1.34
C THR A 71 1.61 -8.08 0.90
N VAL A 72 0.65 -8.56 1.70
CA VAL A 72 -0.77 -8.45 1.42
C VAL A 72 -1.46 -7.74 2.58
N LEU A 73 -2.22 -6.69 2.26
CA LEU A 73 -3.11 -6.02 3.19
C LEU A 73 -4.50 -6.62 3.10
N ILE A 74 -5.04 -7.07 4.23
CA ILE A 74 -6.41 -7.59 4.32
C ILE A 74 -7.25 -6.55 5.03
N GLU A 75 -8.06 -5.82 4.25
CA GLU A 75 -9.02 -4.85 4.76
C GLU A 75 -10.35 -5.57 5.04
N LYS A 76 -10.76 -5.60 6.32
CA LYS A 76 -11.98 -6.27 6.77
C LYS A 76 -13.23 -5.53 6.33
N HIS A 77 -14.37 -6.22 6.42
CA HIS A 77 -15.69 -5.62 6.29
C HIS A 77 -15.87 -4.44 7.26
N GLY A 78 -16.49 -3.38 6.75
CA GLY A 78 -17.04 -2.29 7.52
C GLY A 78 -18.48 -2.55 7.97
N PRO A 79 -19.14 -1.54 8.55
CA PRO A 79 -20.45 -1.69 9.18
C PRO A 79 -21.63 -1.77 8.20
N SER A 80 -21.47 -1.30 6.95
CA SER A 80 -22.53 -1.33 5.93
C SER A 80 -22.22 -2.28 4.78
N ASN A 81 -23.24 -2.63 4.00
CA ASN A 81 -23.08 -3.44 2.77
C ASN A 81 -22.16 -2.76 1.75
N ASP A 82 -22.21 -1.42 1.64
CA ASP A 82 -21.35 -0.66 0.72
C ASP A 82 -19.88 -0.69 1.16
N THR A 83 -19.63 -0.88 2.45
CA THR A 83 -18.30 -1.06 3.04
C THR A 83 -17.97 -2.53 3.28
N SER A 84 -18.60 -3.47 2.58
CA SER A 84 -18.31 -4.90 2.66
C SER A 84 -17.73 -5.45 1.37
N ILE A 85 -16.93 -6.53 1.47
CA ILE A 85 -16.42 -7.20 0.28
C ILE A 85 -17.58 -7.76 -0.54
N ARG A 86 -17.49 -7.67 -1.87
CA ARG A 86 -18.45 -8.29 -2.78
C ARG A 86 -18.33 -9.82 -2.73
N PRO A 87 -19.42 -10.56 -2.98
CA PRO A 87 -19.36 -12.01 -3.06
C PRO A 87 -18.46 -12.46 -4.21
N ARG A 88 -17.90 -13.66 -4.08
CA ARG A 88 -17.09 -14.31 -5.13
C ARG A 88 -17.92 -14.45 -6.41
N PRO A 89 -17.43 -13.95 -7.57
CA PRO A 89 -18.06 -14.23 -8.86
C PRO A 89 -18.05 -15.73 -9.19
N SER A 90 -19.11 -16.23 -9.83
CA SER A 90 -19.27 -17.67 -10.17
C SER A 90 -18.23 -18.19 -11.18
N TYR A 91 -17.64 -17.30 -11.96
CA TYR A 91 -16.66 -17.62 -13.01
C TYR A 91 -15.19 -17.57 -12.53
N MET A 92 -14.94 -17.48 -11.21
CA MET A 92 -13.57 -17.46 -10.69
C MET A 92 -12.86 -18.81 -10.92
N PRO A 93 -11.61 -18.84 -11.44
CA PRO A 93 -10.85 -20.08 -11.64
C PRO A 93 -10.68 -20.91 -10.36
N SER A 94 -10.67 -22.24 -10.48
CA SER A 94 -10.40 -23.14 -9.36
C SER A 94 -8.91 -23.25 -9.06
N CYS A 95 -8.57 -23.33 -7.77
CA CYS A 95 -7.19 -23.50 -7.32
C CYS A 95 -6.59 -24.88 -7.66
N SER A 96 -7.43 -25.87 -7.97
CA SER A 96 -7.03 -27.27 -8.22
C SER A 96 -6.57 -27.55 -9.65
N SER A 97 -6.62 -26.56 -10.55
CA SER A 97 -6.38 -26.75 -11.99
C SER A 97 -4.97 -26.37 -12.43
N SER A 98 -3.99 -26.45 -11.53
CA SER A 98 -2.58 -26.14 -11.83
C SER A 98 -1.83 -27.34 -12.38
#